data_AF-A0A2D4GFV3-F1
#
_entry.id   AF-A0A2D4GFV3-F1
#
_cell.length_a   1.000
_cell.length_b   1.000
_cell.length_c   1.000
_cell.angle_alpha   90.00
_cell.angle_beta   90.00
_cell.angle_gamma   90.00
#
_symmetry.space_group_name_H-M   'P 1'
#
loop_
_entity.id
_entity.type
_entity.pdbx_description
1 polymer ?
#
loop_
_entity_poly.entity_id
_entity_poly.type
_entity_poly.pdbx_seq_one_letter_code
_entity_poly.pdbx_strand_id
1 'polypeptide(L)'
;SCSNFTAQALSHGTETEVLLVKKQMSDKLNDLADQEFPLQPRENDQLDFIVETEGLKKSIHNLGTILTTNAVASETVATGEGLKQTVIGQPMSVTITTKDKDGELCKTGNAYLTAELSTPD
;
A
#
# COMPACT_ATOMS: atom_id res chain seq x y z
N SER A 1 4.13 5.64 58.50
CA SER A 1 4.03 5.67 59.97
C SER A 1 2.62 5.82 60.53
N CYS A 2 1.56 5.99 59.72
CA CYS A 2 0.17 6.09 60.21
C CYS A 2 -0.47 4.71 60.49
N SER A 3 -0.12 3.67 59.73
CA SER A 3 -0.73 2.33 59.81
C SER A 3 -0.48 1.57 61.11
N ASN A 4 0.68 1.76 61.77
CA ASN A 4 0.99 1.04 63.02
C ASN A 4 0.21 1.61 64.21
N PHE A 5 0.13 2.93 64.32
CA PHE A 5 -0.66 3.59 65.37
C PHE A 5 -2.15 3.29 65.22
N THR A 6 -2.66 3.32 63.98
CA THR A 6 -4.06 3.01 63.72
C THR A 6 -4.38 1.54 64.00
N ALA A 7 -3.48 0.62 63.65
CA ALA A 7 -3.64 -0.80 63.96
C ALA A 7 -3.62 -1.07 65.47
N GLN A 8 -2.74 -0.40 66.22
CA GLN A 8 -2.63 -0.55 67.67
C GLN A 8 -3.80 0.09 68.43
N ALA A 9 -4.27 1.26 68.00
CA ALA A 9 -5.44 1.91 68.58
C ALA A 9 -6.72 1.10 68.35
N LEU A 10 -6.87 0.43 67.19
CA LEU A 10 -8.02 -0.43 66.92
C LEU A 10 -7.99 -1.77 67.67
N SER A 11 -6.81 -2.29 68.00
CA SER A 11 -6.66 -3.59 68.68
C SER A 11 -6.64 -3.48 70.21
N HIS A 12 -5.98 -2.46 70.75
CA HIS A 12 -5.73 -2.31 72.18
C HIS A 12 -5.87 -0.86 72.69
N GLY A 13 -6.38 0.05 71.86
CA GLY A 13 -6.52 1.46 72.23
C GLY A 13 -7.67 1.73 73.18
N THR A 14 -7.54 2.84 73.89
CA THR A 14 -8.63 3.42 74.67
C THR A 14 -9.74 3.97 73.76
N GLU A 15 -10.96 4.13 74.28
CA GLU A 15 -12.11 4.61 73.49
C GLU A 15 -11.85 5.95 72.79
N THR A 16 -11.06 6.83 73.42
CA THR A 16 -10.64 8.12 72.87
C THR A 16 -9.66 7.98 71.71
N GLU A 17 -8.72 7.03 71.77
CA GLU A 17 -7.77 6.73 70.69
C GLU A 17 -8.48 6.12 69.48
N VAL A 18 -9.43 5.20 69.73
CA VAL A 18 -10.28 4.62 68.67
C VAL A 18 -11.10 5.71 67.97
N LEU A 19 -11.70 6.63 68.74
CA LEU A 19 -12.48 7.74 68.18
C LEU A 19 -11.62 8.69 67.33
N LEU A 20 -10.41 8.99 67.79
CA LEU A 20 -9.45 9.82 67.06
C LEU A 20 -9.04 9.16 65.73
N VAL A 21 -8.73 7.86 65.75
CA VAL A 21 -8.38 7.10 64.53
C VAL A 21 -9.57 7.04 63.58
N LYS A 22 -10.78 6.82 64.08
CA LYS A 22 -11.99 6.83 63.25
C LYS A 22 -12.19 8.17 62.55
N LYS A 23 -12.01 9.28 63.27
CA LYS A 23 -12.08 10.62 62.67
C LYS A 23 -11.01 10.79 61.60
N GLN A 24 -9.75 10.52 61.93
CA GLN A 24 -8.62 10.68 61.01
C GLN A 24 -8.76 9.84 59.74
N MET A 25 -9.27 8.61 59.86
CA MET A 25 -9.54 7.73 58.72
C MET A 25 -10.72 8.23 57.88
N SER A 26 -11.77 8.76 58.53
CA SER A 26 -12.93 9.32 57.84
C SER A 26 -12.53 10.56 57.02
N ASP A 27 -11.74 11.46 57.61
CA ASP A 27 -11.22 12.64 56.93
C ASP A 27 -10.34 12.22 55.74
N LYS A 28 -9.46 11.22 55.92
CA LYS A 28 -8.60 10.72 54.84
C LYS A 28 -9.38 10.04 53.70
N LEU A 29 -10.47 9.34 54.02
CA LEU A 29 -11.35 8.75 53.02
C LEU A 29 -12.09 9.83 52.24
N ASN A 30 -12.52 10.89 52.91
CA ASN A 30 -13.15 12.03 52.24
C ASN A 30 -12.18 12.73 51.29
N ASP A 31 -10.93 12.95 51.72
CA ASP A 31 -9.88 13.51 50.85
C ASP A 31 -9.61 12.65 49.60
N LEU A 32 -9.66 11.32 49.74
CA LEU A 32 -9.47 10.40 48.62
C LEU A 32 -10.68 10.32 47.69
N ALA A 33 -11.89 10.50 48.23
CA ALA A 33 -13.12 10.54 47.46
C ALA A 33 -13.25 11.85 46.67
N ASP A 34 -12.82 12.97 47.26
CA ASP A 34 -12.83 14.30 46.65
C ASP A 34 -11.64 14.53 45.71
N GLN A 35 -10.73 13.55 45.59
CA GLN A 35 -9.59 13.64 44.70
C GLN A 35 -10.03 13.53 43.23
N GLU A 36 -9.95 14.62 42.48
CA GLU A 36 -10.17 14.61 41.04
C GLU A 36 -9.03 13.87 40.32
N PHE A 37 -9.39 12.83 39.58
CA PHE A 37 -8.44 12.12 38.72
C PHE A 37 -8.45 12.71 37.31
N PRO A 38 -7.29 12.87 36.66
CA PRO A 38 -7.26 13.28 35.27
C PRO A 38 -7.87 12.16 34.42
N LEU A 39 -9.09 12.38 33.91
CA LEU A 39 -9.82 11.45 33.05
C LEU A 39 -9.37 11.51 31.57
N GLN A 40 -8.16 12.00 31.33
CA GLN A 40 -7.66 12.15 29.97
C GLN A 40 -6.99 10.86 29.49
N PRO A 41 -7.14 10.50 28.20
CA PRO A 41 -6.44 9.37 27.63
C PRO A 41 -4.93 9.56 27.81
N ARG A 42 -4.27 8.52 28.32
CA ARG A 42 -2.83 8.52 28.57
C ARG A 42 -2.03 8.33 27.28
N GLU A 43 -2.67 7.79 26.26
CA GLU A 43 -2.07 7.45 24.97
C GLU A 43 -2.69 8.29 23.85
N ASN A 44 -1.88 8.52 22.82
CA ASN A 44 -2.28 9.22 21.61
C ASN A 44 -3.12 8.29 20.72
N ASP A 45 -4.19 8.81 20.12
CA ASP A 45 -5.07 8.08 19.20
C ASP A 45 -4.64 8.16 17.72
N GLN A 46 -3.47 8.74 17.46
CA GLN A 46 -2.95 8.93 16.11
C GLN A 46 -2.71 7.59 15.38
N LEU A 47 -3.48 7.41 14.32
CA LEU A 47 -3.36 6.32 13.36
C LEU A 47 -3.10 6.91 11.99
N ASP A 48 -1.86 6.81 11.52
CA ASP A 48 -1.49 7.22 10.16
C ASP A 48 -1.41 6.00 9.25
N PHE A 49 -2.23 6.00 8.19
CA PHE A 49 -2.10 5.02 7.13
C PHE A 49 -1.06 5.50 6.11
N ILE A 50 0.12 4.89 6.15
CA ILE A 50 1.21 5.18 5.23
C ILE A 50 1.26 4.08 4.17
N VAL A 51 0.96 4.45 2.91
CA VAL A 51 1.00 3.52 1.78
C VAL A 51 2.37 3.53 1.13
N GLU A 52 3.02 2.37 1.07
CA GLU A 52 4.27 2.17 0.34
C GLU A 52 3.99 1.87 -1.15
N THR A 53 3.78 2.91 -1.96
CA THR A 53 3.48 2.75 -3.39
C THR A 53 4.72 2.41 -4.23
N GLU A 54 5.89 2.88 -3.83
CA GLU A 54 7.12 2.71 -4.62
C GLU A 54 7.68 1.28 -4.52
N GLY A 55 7.69 0.69 -3.32
CA GLY A 55 8.03 -0.73 -3.14
C GLY A 55 7.07 -1.66 -3.90
N LEU A 56 5.78 -1.35 -3.89
CA LEU A 56 4.76 -2.09 -4.64
C LEU A 56 4.98 -1.97 -6.16
N LYS A 57 5.20 -0.75 -6.66
CA LYS A 57 5.50 -0.49 -8.07
C LYS A 57 6.72 -1.28 -8.54
N LYS A 58 7.82 -1.28 -7.77
CA LYS A 58 9.03 -2.08 -8.11
C LYS A 58 8.72 -3.58 -8.16
N SER A 59 7.96 -4.09 -7.19
CA SER A 59 7.56 -5.50 -7.17
C SER A 59 6.72 -5.90 -8.39
N ILE A 60 5.80 -5.03 -8.81
CA ILE A 60 4.99 -5.24 -10.03
C ILE A 60 5.89 -5.31 -11.27
N HIS A 61 6.85 -4.39 -11.42
CA HIS A 61 7.75 -4.40 -12.57
C HIS A 61 8.68 -5.63 -12.59
N ASN A 62 9.11 -6.10 -11.43
CA ASN A 62 9.95 -7.29 -11.30
C ASN A 62 9.18 -8.59 -11.61
N LEU A 63 7.88 -8.63 -11.36
CA LEU A 63 7.03 -9.76 -11.70
C LEU A 63 6.91 -9.94 -13.22
N GLY A 64 6.77 -8.82 -13.94
CA GLY A 64 6.69 -8.80 -15.40
C GLY A 64 5.91 -7.60 -15.91
N THR A 65 5.78 -7.49 -17.24
CA THR A 65 4.98 -6.44 -17.88
C THR A 65 4.08 -7.04 -18.96
N ILE A 66 2.87 -6.49 -19.10
CA ILE A 66 1.97 -6.85 -20.20
C ILE A 66 2.36 -5.98 -21.40
N LEU A 67 2.92 -6.63 -22.42
CA LEU A 67 3.20 -5.97 -23.68
C LEU A 67 1.89 -5.91 -24.48
N THR A 68 1.44 -4.69 -24.76
CA THR A 68 0.29 -4.42 -25.63
C THR A 68 0.75 -3.66 -26.86
N THR A 69 0.01 -3.81 -27.95
CA THR A 69 0.23 -3.03 -29.17
C THR A 69 -1.11 -2.54 -29.68
N ASN A 70 -1.11 -1.33 -30.22
CA ASN A 70 -2.28 -0.75 -30.87
C ASN A 70 -2.33 -1.12 -32.36
N ALA A 71 -1.34 -1.87 -32.87
CA ALA A 71 -1.27 -2.23 -34.28
C ALA A 71 -2.45 -3.11 -34.66
N VAL A 72 -3.21 -2.67 -35.67
CA VAL A 72 -4.32 -3.40 -36.26
C VAL A 72 -3.88 -3.95 -37.61
N ALA A 73 -4.05 -5.26 -37.81
CA ALA A 73 -3.58 -5.94 -39.02
C ALA A 73 -4.26 -5.42 -40.30
N SER A 74 -5.56 -5.12 -40.25
CA SER A 74 -6.31 -4.61 -41.41
C SER A 74 -5.88 -3.21 -41.85
N GLU A 75 -5.37 -2.40 -40.93
CA GLU A 75 -4.91 -1.03 -41.21
C GLU A 75 -3.41 -1.00 -41.58
N THR A 76 -2.66 -2.04 -41.20
CA THR A 76 -1.23 -2.15 -41.45
C THR A 76 -0.95 -2.33 -42.94
N VAL A 77 0.05 -1.62 -43.46
CA VAL A 77 0.37 -1.60 -44.89
C VAL A 77 1.77 -2.16 -45.12
N ALA A 78 1.90 -3.10 -46.06
CA ALA A 78 3.17 -3.57 -46.57
C ALA A 78 3.49 -2.91 -47.93
N THR A 79 4.72 -2.44 -48.10
CA THR A 79 5.18 -1.77 -49.32
C THR A 79 6.61 -2.19 -49.67
N GLY A 80 7.00 -2.06 -50.94
CA GLY A 80 8.35 -2.38 -51.41
C GLY A 80 8.35 -3.23 -52.67
N GLU A 81 9.42 -3.13 -53.45
CA GLU A 81 9.52 -3.83 -54.74
C GLU A 81 9.54 -5.36 -54.57
N GLY A 82 10.03 -5.86 -53.43
CA GLY A 82 10.03 -7.30 -53.13
C GLY A 82 8.65 -7.95 -53.06
N LEU A 83 7.57 -7.17 -52.88
CA LEU A 83 6.19 -7.66 -52.94
C LEU A 83 5.68 -7.85 -54.37
N LYS A 84 6.24 -7.12 -55.35
CA LYS A 84 5.79 -7.16 -56.74
C LYS A 84 6.61 -8.13 -57.57
N GLN A 85 7.93 -8.08 -57.41
CA GLN A 85 8.86 -8.88 -58.18
C GLN A 85 10.07 -9.22 -57.31
N THR A 86 10.54 -10.45 -57.41
CA THR A 86 11.76 -10.92 -56.76
C THR A 86 12.55 -11.74 -57.77
N VAL A 87 13.88 -11.52 -57.79
CA VAL A 87 14.81 -12.26 -58.66
C VAL A 87 15.63 -13.22 -57.81
N ILE A 88 15.75 -14.46 -58.26
CA ILE A 88 16.54 -15.48 -57.56
C ILE A 88 17.98 -15.01 -57.42
N GLY A 89 18.50 -15.05 -56.19
CA GLY A 89 19.87 -14.63 -55.88
C GLY A 89 20.06 -13.12 -55.71
N GLN A 90 19.02 -12.30 -55.88
CA GLN A 90 19.09 -10.87 -55.56
C GLN A 90 18.39 -10.55 -54.23
N PRO A 91 19.05 -9.79 -53.33
CA PRO A 91 18.43 -9.35 -52.09
C PRO A 91 17.31 -8.35 -52.37
N MET A 92 16.14 -8.56 -51.76
CA MET A 92 14.99 -7.68 -51.85
C MET A 92 14.52 -7.28 -50.46
N SER A 93 13.89 -6.10 -50.35
CA SER A 93 13.34 -5.59 -49.10
C SER A 93 11.86 -5.26 -49.22
N VAL A 94 11.16 -5.40 -48.09
CA VAL A 94 9.77 -5.01 -47.89
C VAL A 94 9.71 -4.21 -46.59
N THR A 95 8.91 -3.16 -46.60
CA THR A 95 8.66 -2.28 -45.45
C THR A 95 7.23 -2.49 -44.98
N ILE A 96 7.08 -2.88 -43.72
CA ILE A 96 5.79 -3.01 -43.04
C ILE A 96 5.59 -1.78 -42.17
N THR A 97 4.49 -1.07 -42.41
CA THR A 97 4.09 0.11 -41.63
C THR A 97 2.86 -0.23 -40.82
N THR A 98 3.04 -0.48 -39.52
CA THR A 98 1.93 -0.79 -38.61
C THR A 98 1.10 0.45 -38.31
N LYS A 99 -0.21 0.29 -38.34
CA LYS A 99 -1.17 1.35 -38.05
C LYS A 99 -2.17 0.92 -36.98
N ASP A 100 -2.69 1.89 -36.25
CA ASP A 100 -3.74 1.62 -35.27
C ASP A 100 -5.14 1.62 -35.88
N LYS A 101 -6.16 1.46 -35.02
CA LYS A 101 -7.58 1.44 -35.41
C LYS A 101 -8.08 2.72 -36.10
N ASP A 102 -7.37 3.83 -35.93
CA ASP A 102 -7.74 5.12 -36.52
C ASP A 102 -6.93 5.39 -37.81
N GLY A 103 -6.09 4.43 -38.22
CA GLY A 103 -5.21 4.55 -39.39
C GLY A 103 -3.97 5.40 -39.14
N GLU A 104 -3.64 5.70 -37.88
CA GLU A 104 -2.44 6.45 -37.52
C GLU A 104 -1.24 5.52 -37.35
N LEU A 105 -0.03 6.06 -37.55
CA LEU A 105 1.21 5.31 -37.37
C LEU A 105 1.39 4.89 -35.91
N CYS A 106 1.63 3.60 -35.69
CA CYS A 106 2.00 3.10 -34.38
C CYS A 106 3.41 3.61 -34.00
N LYS A 107 3.49 4.59 -33.09
CA LYS A 107 4.76 5.19 -32.63
C LYS A 107 5.53 4.33 -31.62
N THR A 108 4.87 3.36 -31.03
CA THR A 108 5.42 2.49 -29.99
C THR A 108 4.85 1.09 -30.21
N GLY A 109 5.68 0.06 -30.27
CA GLY A 109 5.17 -1.27 -30.56
C GLY A 109 6.15 -2.43 -30.35
N ASN A 110 5.56 -3.58 -30.03
CA ASN A 110 6.12 -4.93 -30.12
C ASN A 110 5.16 -5.81 -30.94
N ALA A 111 4.55 -5.23 -31.97
CA ALA A 111 3.60 -5.94 -32.82
C ALA A 111 4.29 -7.16 -33.44
N TYR A 112 3.70 -8.33 -33.26
CA TYR A 112 4.24 -9.55 -33.83
C TYR A 112 4.00 -9.57 -35.33
N LEU A 113 5.08 -9.65 -36.11
CA LEU A 113 5.04 -9.66 -37.57
C LEU A 113 5.60 -11.00 -38.08
N THR A 114 4.86 -11.63 -38.97
CA THR A 114 5.26 -12.86 -39.67
C THR A 114 5.18 -12.64 -41.17
N ALA A 115 6.12 -13.22 -41.90
CA ALA A 115 6.13 -13.21 -43.35
C ALA A 115 6.35 -14.65 -43.85
N GLU A 116 5.58 -15.03 -44.86
CA GLU A 116 5.73 -16.30 -45.56
C GLU A 116 6.05 -16.02 -47.03
N LEU A 117 6.94 -16.84 -47.60
CA LEU A 117 7.35 -16.77 -48.99
C LEU A 117 6.85 -18.00 -49.71
N SER A 118 6.14 -17.80 -50.80
CA SER A 118 5.57 -18.87 -51.63
C SER A 118 6.05 -18.71 -53.05
N THR A 119 6.46 -19.81 -53.70
CA THR A 119 6.68 -19.84 -55.14
C THR A 119 5.36 -20.15 -55.85
N PRO A 120 5.11 -19.60 -57.06
CA PRO A 120 3.97 -20.02 -57.86
C PRO A 120 4.12 -21.51 -58.22
N ASP A 121 3.02 -22.27 -58.08
CA ASP A 121 2.88 -23.65 -58.57
C ASP A 121 3.10 -23.76 -60.09
#